data_AF-A0A3M1F8I0-F1
#
_entry.id   AF-A0A3M1F8I0-F1
#
_cell.length_a   1.000
_cell.length_b   1.000
_cell.length_c   1.000
_cell.angle_alpha   90.00
_cell.angle_beta   90.00
_cell.angle_gamma   90.00
#
_symmetry.space_group_name_H-M   'P 1'
#
loop_
_entity.id
_entity.type
_entity.pdbx_description
1 polymer ?
#
loop_
_entity_poly.entity_id
_entity_poly.type
_entity_poly.pdbx_seq_one_letter_code
_entity_poly.pdbx_strand_id
1 'polypeptide(L)'
;KKRRSGGGGPPPPPRTCTPEWECADWTACLGGERSQTCKDKNKCDPDNFVTVTTEACINPCENGIQDPGEEGIDCGGSCAACGITKGSVRIGAPANIPVEIATPATVTIELENLAKTDLQDMTVVIPETGLKESLGALPAGKTRKVEVTIDPLKTPQLVKQLKTQAAPQITFLVMEGDSTIAERAATLELSVPEGFATQLRVCDEDLAEHYACEPGEPLLFMIVDNRGAESDKKNVQFVYNLEKDGKEIFSSVFGPFNVEDDEILIQSEELSTLSLPPEVYQASVSMYERGVKKAEATQTVDLREKEIKTKGLSAGFLIFLLIIAVVIVVLYFAVDMFMERGGK
;
A
#
# COMPACT_ATOMS: atom_id res chain seq x y z
N LYS A 1 -73.97 -14.15 -78.82
CA LYS A 1 -72.94 -13.16 -78.42
C LYS A 1 -72.02 -13.79 -77.36
N LYS A 2 -70.85 -14.31 -77.76
CA LYS A 2 -69.84 -14.87 -76.84
C LYS A 2 -68.99 -13.72 -76.28
N ARG A 3 -69.02 -13.50 -74.96
CA ARG A 3 -68.06 -12.63 -74.26
C ARG A 3 -66.76 -13.41 -74.07
N ARG A 4 -65.65 -12.87 -74.58
CA ARG A 4 -64.30 -13.38 -74.30
C ARG A 4 -63.87 -12.84 -72.94
N SER A 5 -63.53 -13.77 -72.05
CA SER A 5 -62.92 -13.51 -70.75
C SER A 5 -61.50 -12.98 -70.96
N GLY A 6 -61.21 -11.79 -70.41
CA GLY A 6 -59.86 -11.22 -70.39
C GLY A 6 -59.05 -11.89 -69.29
N GLY A 7 -57.90 -12.46 -69.65
CA GLY A 7 -56.94 -13.02 -68.69
C GLY A 7 -56.31 -11.91 -67.87
N GLY A 8 -56.52 -11.95 -66.55
CA GLY A 8 -55.77 -11.13 -65.61
C GLY A 8 -54.32 -11.62 -65.56
N GLY A 9 -53.39 -10.74 -65.91
CA GLY A 9 -51.97 -10.98 -65.66
C GLY A 9 -51.69 -11.05 -64.15
N PRO A 10 -50.67 -11.80 -63.73
CA PRO A 10 -50.31 -11.91 -62.32
C PRO A 10 -50.00 -10.53 -61.73
N PRO A 11 -50.41 -10.26 -60.47
CA PRO A 11 -50.11 -9.00 -59.82
C PRO A 11 -48.59 -8.77 -59.80
N PRO A 12 -48.11 -7.54 -60.04
CA PRO A 12 -46.69 -7.23 -59.96
C PRO A 12 -46.16 -7.57 -58.56
N PRO A 13 -44.92 -8.06 -58.44
CA PRO A 13 -44.35 -8.39 -57.15
C PRO A 13 -44.37 -7.15 -56.23
N PRO A 14 -44.66 -7.33 -54.93
CA PRO A 14 -44.66 -6.23 -53.98
C PRO A 14 -43.29 -5.55 -53.99
N ARG A 15 -43.28 -4.22 -54.11
CA ARG A 15 -42.05 -3.44 -54.06
C ARG A 15 -41.48 -3.56 -52.64
N THR A 16 -40.39 -4.29 -52.49
CA THR A 16 -39.61 -4.30 -51.25
C THR A 16 -38.96 -2.94 -51.08
N CYS A 17 -39.38 -2.20 -50.05
CA CYS A 17 -38.74 -0.96 -49.68
C CYS A 17 -37.53 -1.27 -48.79
N THR A 18 -36.36 -0.75 -49.15
CA THR A 18 -35.14 -0.88 -48.35
C THR A 18 -34.85 0.46 -47.68
N PRO A 19 -34.79 0.52 -46.34
CA PRO A 19 -34.58 1.78 -45.64
C PRO A 19 -33.17 2.33 -45.93
N GLU A 20 -33.07 3.65 -46.05
CA GLU A 20 -31.80 4.39 -46.16
C GLU A 20 -31.73 5.41 -45.03
N TRP A 21 -30.96 5.08 -43.99
CA TRP A 21 -30.88 5.88 -42.78
C TRP A 21 -29.90 7.04 -42.90
N GLU A 22 -30.35 8.23 -42.53
CA GLU A 22 -29.51 9.42 -42.32
C GLU A 22 -29.60 9.81 -40.84
N CYS A 23 -28.47 9.78 -40.13
CA CYS A 23 -28.39 10.06 -38.70
C CYS A 23 -27.81 11.45 -38.44
N ALA A 24 -28.33 12.14 -37.42
CA ALA A 24 -27.72 13.35 -36.87
C ALA A 24 -26.45 13.02 -36.08
N ASP A 25 -25.67 14.05 -35.73
CA ASP A 25 -24.54 13.90 -34.80
C ASP A 25 -25.02 13.41 -33.43
N TRP A 26 -24.15 12.71 -32.71
CA TRP A 26 -24.39 12.29 -31.34
C TRP A 26 -24.58 13.49 -30.40
N THR A 27 -25.51 13.37 -29.45
CA THR A 27 -25.62 14.33 -28.34
C THR A 27 -24.38 14.27 -27.43
N ALA A 28 -24.20 15.29 -26.60
CA ALA A 28 -23.23 15.24 -25.50
C ALA A 28 -23.50 14.03 -24.60
N CYS A 29 -22.43 13.51 -23.99
CA CYS A 29 -22.53 12.43 -23.01
C CYS A 29 -23.17 12.96 -21.74
N LEU A 30 -24.39 12.54 -21.42
CA LEU A 30 -25.12 12.96 -20.22
C LEU A 30 -25.50 11.73 -19.43
N GLY A 31 -24.95 11.59 -18.22
CA GLY A 31 -25.22 10.42 -17.37
C GLY A 31 -24.68 9.10 -17.93
N GLY A 32 -23.60 9.13 -18.71
CA GLY A 32 -22.98 7.93 -19.29
C GLY A 32 -23.62 7.44 -20.59
N GLU A 33 -24.59 8.17 -21.13
CA GLU A 33 -25.24 7.84 -22.40
C GLU A 33 -25.24 9.03 -23.37
N ARG A 34 -25.12 8.71 -24.66
CA ARG A 34 -25.37 9.66 -25.75
C ARG A 34 -26.36 9.06 -26.73
N SER A 35 -27.09 9.92 -27.43
CA SER A 35 -28.15 9.52 -28.37
C SER A 35 -27.94 10.19 -29.73
N GLN A 36 -28.33 9.52 -30.80
CA GLN A 36 -28.46 10.12 -32.13
C GLN A 36 -29.79 9.70 -32.74
N THR A 37 -30.36 10.60 -33.55
CA THR A 37 -31.62 10.35 -34.26
C THR A 37 -31.34 10.00 -35.71
N CYS A 38 -31.81 8.85 -36.17
CA CYS A 38 -31.70 8.36 -37.54
C CYS A 38 -33.06 8.39 -38.23
N LYS A 39 -33.10 8.94 -39.46
CA LYS A 39 -34.31 9.07 -40.26
C LYS A 39 -34.18 8.28 -41.57
N ASP A 40 -35.19 7.48 -41.90
CA ASP A 40 -35.25 6.75 -43.17
C ASP A 40 -35.69 7.69 -44.30
N LYS A 41 -34.77 7.95 -45.24
CA LYS A 41 -35.03 8.75 -46.44
C LYS A 41 -36.07 8.13 -47.35
N ASN A 42 -36.15 6.80 -47.39
CA ASN A 42 -37.02 6.06 -48.29
C ASN A 42 -38.43 5.86 -47.72
N LYS A 43 -38.66 6.21 -46.44
CA LYS A 43 -39.95 6.11 -45.73
C LYS A 43 -40.57 4.72 -45.91
N CYS A 44 -39.75 3.69 -45.76
CA CYS A 44 -40.14 2.31 -45.98
C CYS A 44 -41.13 1.80 -44.93
N ASP A 45 -41.06 2.36 -43.73
CA ASP A 45 -42.04 2.15 -42.68
C ASP A 45 -42.87 3.44 -42.48
N PRO A 46 -44.18 3.43 -42.84
CA PRO A 46 -45.04 4.59 -42.67
C PRO A 46 -45.28 4.95 -41.19
N ASP A 47 -45.10 4.00 -40.28
CA ASP A 47 -45.32 4.17 -38.85
C ASP A 47 -44.00 4.44 -38.08
N ASN A 48 -42.84 4.16 -38.68
CA ASN A 48 -41.54 4.27 -38.00
C ASN A 48 -40.36 4.65 -38.91
N PHE A 49 -40.37 5.86 -39.48
CA PHE A 49 -39.25 6.40 -40.27
C PHE A 49 -38.20 7.16 -39.43
N VAL A 50 -38.30 7.14 -38.09
CA VAL A 50 -37.34 7.77 -37.17
C VAL A 50 -37.01 6.83 -36.03
N THR A 51 -35.73 6.49 -35.87
CA THR A 51 -35.24 5.73 -34.72
C THR A 51 -34.22 6.56 -33.93
N VAL A 52 -34.20 6.39 -32.61
CA VAL A 52 -33.17 6.98 -31.73
C VAL A 52 -32.29 5.84 -31.26
N THR A 53 -30.99 5.92 -31.55
CA THR A 53 -30.00 4.97 -31.04
C THR A 53 -29.28 5.61 -29.86
N THR A 54 -29.20 4.90 -28.75
CA THR A 54 -28.39 5.26 -27.59
C THR A 54 -27.17 4.36 -27.51
N GLU A 55 -26.05 4.92 -27.04
CA GLU A 55 -24.87 4.14 -26.70
C GLU A 55 -24.22 4.68 -25.43
N ALA A 56 -23.51 3.79 -24.72
CA ALA A 56 -22.72 4.16 -23.57
C ALA A 56 -21.56 5.06 -24.01
N CYS A 57 -21.35 6.14 -23.28
CA CYS A 57 -20.21 7.02 -23.46
C CYS A 57 -19.57 7.25 -22.09
N ILE A 58 -18.26 7.43 -22.09
CA ILE A 58 -17.52 7.84 -20.91
C ILE A 58 -17.49 9.36 -20.95
N ASN A 59 -17.89 10.02 -19.85
CA ASN A 59 -17.80 11.47 -19.72
C ASN A 59 -16.35 11.89 -19.97
N PRO A 60 -16.07 12.80 -20.91
CA PRO A 60 -14.70 13.25 -21.17
C PRO A 60 -14.03 13.78 -19.90
N CYS A 61 -14.81 14.35 -18.98
CA CYS A 61 -14.32 14.87 -17.71
C CYS A 61 -14.13 13.81 -16.60
N GLU A 62 -14.25 12.51 -16.88
CA GLU A 62 -14.09 11.43 -15.88
C GLU A 62 -13.52 10.14 -16.51
N ASN A 63 -12.79 10.26 -17.62
CA ASN A 63 -12.29 9.11 -18.39
C ASN A 63 -10.81 8.78 -18.11
N GLY A 64 -10.11 9.60 -17.31
CA GLY A 64 -8.71 9.40 -16.95
C GLY A 64 -7.73 9.73 -18.09
N ILE A 65 -8.19 10.42 -19.13
CA ILE A 65 -7.41 10.84 -20.30
C ILE A 65 -7.57 12.37 -20.43
N GLN A 66 -6.56 13.06 -20.95
CA GLN A 66 -6.68 14.49 -21.26
C GLN A 66 -7.26 14.67 -22.67
N ASP A 67 -8.52 15.10 -22.75
CA ASP A 67 -9.23 15.31 -24.01
C ASP A 67 -8.91 16.66 -24.69
N PRO A 68 -9.12 16.81 -26.01
CA PRO A 68 -8.87 18.07 -26.70
C PRO A 68 -9.71 19.22 -26.14
N GLY A 69 -9.05 20.19 -25.51
CA GLY A 69 -9.66 21.36 -24.89
C GLY A 69 -9.56 21.38 -23.37
N GLU A 70 -9.16 20.26 -22.75
CA GLU A 70 -8.90 20.17 -21.32
C GLU A 70 -7.54 20.76 -20.93
N GLU A 71 -7.47 21.37 -19.74
CA GLU A 71 -6.24 21.93 -19.19
C GLU A 71 -5.44 20.88 -18.39
N GLY A 72 -6.08 19.80 -17.94
CA GLY A 72 -5.51 18.65 -17.24
C GLY A 72 -6.36 17.40 -17.45
N ILE A 73 -5.97 16.24 -16.91
CA ILE A 73 -6.78 15.01 -17.00
C ILE A 73 -8.13 15.29 -16.33
N ASP A 74 -9.22 15.11 -17.07
CA ASP A 74 -10.60 15.22 -16.57
C ASP A 74 -10.96 16.64 -16.06
N CYS A 75 -10.22 17.69 -16.46
CA CYS A 75 -10.46 19.06 -16.01
C CYS A 75 -10.05 20.17 -17.00
N GLY A 76 -10.70 21.33 -16.88
CA GLY A 76 -10.48 22.48 -17.77
C GLY A 76 -11.27 22.40 -19.08
N GLY A 77 -11.30 23.51 -19.83
CA GLY A 77 -12.08 23.59 -21.06
C GLY A 77 -13.59 23.48 -20.85
N SER A 78 -14.20 22.43 -21.38
CA SER A 78 -15.61 22.08 -21.17
C SER A 78 -15.89 21.42 -19.81
N CYS A 79 -14.85 20.97 -19.12
CA CYS A 79 -14.94 20.36 -17.79
C CYS A 79 -14.88 21.42 -16.69
N ALA A 80 -15.12 21.00 -15.44
CA ALA A 80 -14.87 21.87 -14.30
C ALA A 80 -13.43 22.40 -14.39
N ALA A 81 -13.25 23.70 -14.09
CA ALA A 81 -11.91 24.31 -14.11
C ALA A 81 -10.96 23.42 -13.31
N CYS A 82 -9.78 23.14 -13.85
CA CYS A 82 -8.78 22.41 -13.11
C CYS A 82 -8.57 23.14 -11.79
N GLY A 83 -9.00 22.49 -10.71
CA GLY A 83 -8.61 22.90 -9.38
C GLY A 83 -7.12 22.69 -9.34
N ILE A 84 -6.34 23.67 -9.79
CA ILE A 84 -4.92 23.74 -9.53
C ILE A 84 -4.82 24.04 -8.04
N THR A 85 -5.11 23.03 -7.21
CA THR A 85 -4.51 22.93 -5.89
C THR A 85 -3.02 23.05 -6.15
N LYS A 86 -2.42 24.10 -5.60
CA LYS A 86 -0.98 24.36 -5.71
C LYS A 86 -0.22 23.05 -5.48
N GLY A 87 0.66 22.74 -6.44
CA GLY A 87 1.56 21.59 -6.40
C GLY A 87 1.11 20.44 -7.29
N SER A 88 1.12 20.62 -8.61
CA SER A 88 0.97 19.51 -9.54
C SER A 88 2.27 18.68 -9.56
N VAL A 89 2.48 17.82 -8.55
CA VAL A 89 3.56 16.85 -8.56
C VAL A 89 3.04 15.55 -9.17
N ARG A 90 3.72 15.03 -10.19
CA ARG A 90 3.46 13.66 -10.66
C ARG A 90 4.35 12.69 -9.90
N ILE A 91 3.74 11.71 -9.26
CA ILE A 91 4.44 10.60 -8.61
C ILE A 91 4.51 9.44 -9.61
N GLY A 92 5.69 9.19 -10.17
CA GLY A 92 6.04 7.97 -10.90
C GLY A 92 6.49 6.88 -9.93
N ALA A 93 5.53 6.14 -9.36
CA ALA A 93 5.78 4.91 -8.64
C ALA A 93 5.25 3.72 -9.47
N PRO A 94 5.83 2.51 -9.39
CA PRO A 94 5.22 1.34 -10.01
C PRO A 94 3.84 1.06 -9.38
N ALA A 95 2.88 0.61 -10.18
CA ALA A 95 1.54 0.27 -9.68
C ALA A 95 1.57 -0.95 -8.74
N ASN A 96 2.49 -1.87 -9.03
CA ASN A 96 2.74 -3.07 -8.25
C ASN A 96 4.21 -3.09 -7.81
N ILE A 97 4.45 -3.33 -6.54
CA ILE A 97 5.79 -3.37 -5.95
C ILE A 97 6.05 -4.79 -5.48
N PRO A 98 6.97 -5.54 -6.10
CA PRO A 98 7.35 -6.85 -5.60
C PRO A 98 8.06 -6.67 -4.26
N VAL A 99 7.52 -7.30 -3.21
CA VAL A 99 8.10 -7.27 -1.87
C VAL A 99 8.18 -8.67 -1.32
N GLU A 100 9.38 -9.09 -0.95
CA GLU A 100 9.55 -10.33 -0.22
C GLU A 100 9.36 -10.04 1.28
N ILE A 101 8.38 -10.69 1.93
CA ILE A 101 7.87 -10.27 3.27
C ILE A 101 8.97 -10.17 4.34
N ALA A 102 10.03 -10.97 4.23
CA ALA A 102 11.13 -11.02 5.19
C ALA A 102 12.32 -10.11 4.83
N THR A 103 12.30 -9.43 3.68
CA THR A 103 13.41 -8.58 3.26
C THR A 103 12.93 -7.13 3.08
N PRO A 104 13.70 -6.14 3.59
CA PRO A 104 13.40 -4.75 3.29
C PRO A 104 13.46 -4.53 1.78
N ALA A 105 12.38 -3.99 1.20
CA ALA A 105 12.30 -3.67 -0.21
C ALA A 105 12.59 -2.17 -0.41
N THR A 106 13.52 -1.84 -1.31
CA THR A 106 13.77 -0.46 -1.71
C THR A 106 12.92 -0.11 -2.92
N VAL A 107 12.05 0.88 -2.76
CA VAL A 107 11.18 1.41 -3.80
C VAL A 107 11.73 2.76 -4.26
N THR A 108 12.00 2.88 -5.56
CA THR A 108 12.33 4.18 -6.16
C THR A 108 11.06 4.84 -6.66
N ILE A 109 10.76 6.03 -6.14
CA ILE A 109 9.71 6.91 -6.65
C ILE A 109 10.34 8.06 -7.44
N GLU A 110 9.75 8.40 -8.58
CA GLU A 110 10.14 9.56 -9.38
C GLU A 110 9.12 10.68 -9.20
N LEU A 111 9.56 11.83 -8.72
CA LEU A 111 8.71 13.00 -8.53
C LEU A 111 9.00 14.01 -9.63
N GLU A 112 7.97 14.48 -10.32
CA GLU A 112 8.08 15.52 -11.34
C GLU A 112 7.26 16.75 -10.94
N ASN A 113 7.91 17.91 -10.85
CA ASN A 113 7.21 19.17 -10.60
C ASN A 113 6.61 19.70 -11.90
N LEU A 114 5.30 19.54 -12.08
CA LEU A 114 4.55 20.07 -13.23
C LEU A 114 4.10 21.53 -13.02
N ALA A 115 4.36 22.11 -11.84
CA ALA A 115 4.06 23.52 -11.59
C ALA A 115 5.03 24.44 -12.36
N LYS A 116 4.56 25.66 -12.60
CA LYS A 116 5.36 26.74 -13.22
C LYS A 116 6.36 27.38 -12.25
N THR A 117 6.31 27.02 -10.98
CA THR A 117 7.13 27.55 -9.90
C THR A 117 7.83 26.43 -9.16
N ASP A 118 8.95 26.76 -8.54
CA ASP A 118 9.67 25.84 -7.67
C ASP A 118 8.81 25.48 -6.46
N LEU A 119 8.80 24.20 -6.11
CA LEU A 119 8.21 23.72 -4.87
C LEU A 119 9.27 23.74 -3.78
N GLN A 120 8.87 24.11 -2.57
CA GLN A 120 9.77 24.21 -1.41
C GLN A 120 9.33 23.26 -0.30
N ASP A 121 10.21 22.98 0.65
CA ASP A 121 9.90 22.20 1.86
C ASP A 121 9.14 20.89 1.59
N MET A 122 9.47 20.24 0.46
CA MET A 122 8.75 19.04 0.06
C MET A 122 9.10 17.88 0.98
N THR A 123 8.11 17.04 1.24
CA THR A 123 8.26 15.83 2.05
C THR A 123 7.49 14.69 1.40
N VAL A 124 8.10 13.51 1.33
CA VAL A 124 7.38 12.27 1.02
C VAL A 124 6.99 11.60 2.32
N VAL A 125 5.73 11.20 2.43
CA VAL A 125 5.19 10.44 3.56
C VAL A 125 4.61 9.15 3.06
N ILE A 126 4.90 8.06 3.76
CA ILE A 126 4.20 6.78 3.61
C ILE A 126 3.48 6.52 4.93
N PRO A 127 2.20 6.88 5.06
CA PRO A 127 1.48 6.82 6.33
C PRO A 127 1.49 5.43 6.95
N GLU A 128 1.42 4.38 6.12
CA GLU A 128 1.38 3.01 6.59
C GLU A 128 2.65 2.62 7.35
N THR A 129 3.81 3.11 6.91
CA THR A 129 5.13 2.83 7.51
C THR A 129 5.58 3.88 8.52
N GLY A 130 4.87 5.01 8.62
CA GLY A 130 5.30 6.19 9.40
C GLY A 130 6.52 6.90 8.81
N LEU A 131 6.99 6.50 7.63
CA LEU A 131 8.18 7.06 7.00
C LEU A 131 7.91 8.49 6.52
N LYS A 132 8.85 9.38 6.82
CA LYS A 132 8.83 10.78 6.40
C LYS A 132 10.22 11.20 5.90
N GLU A 133 10.34 11.45 4.60
CA GLU A 133 11.60 11.84 3.96
C GLU A 133 11.53 13.28 3.46
N SER A 134 12.39 14.15 4.00
CA SER A 134 12.45 15.55 3.57
C SER A 134 13.28 15.70 2.30
N LEU A 135 12.71 16.37 1.30
CA LEU A 135 13.35 16.57 0.00
C LEU A 135 13.89 17.98 -0.16
N GLY A 136 13.30 18.98 0.49
CA GLY A 136 13.63 20.39 0.23
C GLY A 136 13.02 20.87 -1.09
N ALA A 137 13.76 21.65 -1.88
CA ALA A 137 13.23 22.26 -3.10
C ALA A 137 13.19 21.29 -4.31
N LEU A 138 12.15 21.40 -5.13
CA LEU A 138 12.08 20.78 -6.46
C LEU A 138 11.76 21.86 -7.52
N PRO A 139 12.73 22.26 -8.35
CA PRO A 139 12.51 23.32 -9.33
C PRO A 139 11.43 22.98 -10.37
N ALA A 140 10.79 24.01 -10.93
CA ALA A 140 9.76 23.87 -11.96
C ALA A 140 10.25 23.02 -13.15
N GLY A 141 9.46 22.03 -13.56
CA GLY A 141 9.76 21.14 -14.69
C GLY A 141 10.93 20.18 -14.45
N LYS A 142 11.38 19.99 -13.20
CA LYS A 142 12.43 19.02 -12.85
C LYS A 142 11.85 17.75 -12.24
N THR A 143 12.60 16.66 -12.43
CA THR A 143 12.35 15.38 -11.78
C THR A 143 13.35 15.11 -10.66
N ARG A 144 12.93 14.32 -9.67
CA ARG A 144 13.78 13.83 -8.58
C ARG A 144 13.41 12.39 -8.25
N LYS A 145 14.42 11.54 -8.12
CA LYS A 145 14.24 10.18 -7.59
C LYS A 145 14.41 10.18 -6.08
N VAL A 146 13.53 9.46 -5.40
CA VAL A 146 13.60 9.22 -3.96
C VAL A 146 13.56 7.71 -3.77
N GLU A 147 14.50 7.19 -2.99
CA GLU A 147 14.54 5.79 -2.62
C GLU A 147 13.97 5.65 -1.23
N VAL A 148 12.99 4.77 -1.08
CA VAL A 148 12.31 4.51 0.18
C VAL A 148 12.41 3.04 0.49
N THR A 149 12.92 2.70 1.67
CA THR A 149 12.99 1.31 2.12
C THR A 149 11.75 0.97 2.95
N ILE A 150 11.05 -0.08 2.55
CA ILE A 150 9.83 -0.57 3.19
C ILE A 150 10.16 -1.94 3.79
N ASP A 151 9.91 -2.08 5.09
CA ASP A 151 10.01 -3.36 5.80
C ASP A 151 8.61 -3.76 6.25
N PRO A 152 7.93 -4.70 5.55
CA PRO A 152 6.56 -5.06 5.86
C PRO A 152 6.35 -5.54 7.28
N LEU A 153 7.34 -6.21 7.87
CA LEU A 153 7.26 -6.76 9.23
C LEU A 153 7.45 -5.71 10.32
N LYS A 154 8.14 -4.61 10.02
CA LYS A 154 8.21 -3.44 10.90
C LYS A 154 7.01 -2.52 10.76
N THR A 155 6.10 -2.83 9.84
CA THR A 155 5.00 -1.95 9.50
C THR A 155 3.66 -2.58 9.93
N PRO A 156 3.13 -2.20 11.09
CA PRO A 156 1.98 -2.87 11.67
C PRO A 156 0.71 -2.85 10.83
N GLN A 157 0.49 -1.72 10.15
CA GLN A 157 -0.64 -1.59 9.25
C GLN A 157 -0.53 -2.59 8.10
N LEU A 158 0.69 -2.78 7.55
CA LEU A 158 0.95 -3.80 6.55
C LEU A 158 0.80 -5.20 7.12
N VAL A 159 1.26 -5.50 8.34
CA VAL A 159 1.03 -6.79 9.01
C VAL A 159 -0.46 -7.08 9.20
N LYS A 160 -1.26 -6.07 9.53
CA LYS A 160 -2.72 -6.22 9.64
C LYS A 160 -3.37 -6.47 8.28
N GLN A 161 -2.96 -5.73 7.24
CA GLN A 161 -3.43 -5.95 5.88
C GLN A 161 -3.03 -7.35 5.37
N LEU A 162 -1.79 -7.78 5.62
CA LEU A 162 -1.25 -9.10 5.30
C LEU A 162 -2.11 -10.25 5.86
N LYS A 163 -2.67 -10.07 7.06
CA LYS A 163 -3.55 -11.06 7.71
C LYS A 163 -4.99 -11.06 7.20
N THR A 164 -5.44 -9.99 6.53
CA THR A 164 -6.87 -9.75 6.26
C THR A 164 -7.22 -9.54 4.80
N GLN A 165 -6.24 -9.28 3.93
CA GLN A 165 -6.44 -8.90 2.55
C GLN A 165 -5.51 -9.67 1.61
N ALA A 166 -5.99 -9.95 0.40
CA ALA A 166 -5.25 -10.66 -0.63
C ALA A 166 -4.08 -9.83 -1.22
N ALA A 167 -4.09 -8.50 -1.09
CA ALA A 167 -3.02 -7.62 -1.57
C ALA A 167 -2.95 -6.31 -0.76
N PRO A 168 -1.92 -6.12 0.09
CA PRO A 168 -1.75 -4.86 0.82
C PRO A 168 -1.48 -3.70 -0.12
N GLN A 169 -1.87 -2.51 0.31
CA GLN A 169 -1.64 -1.27 -0.42
C GLN A 169 -0.83 -0.30 0.45
N ILE A 170 0.02 0.48 -0.22
CA ILE A 170 0.73 1.60 0.39
C ILE A 170 0.40 2.89 -0.35
N THR A 171 0.43 3.99 0.37
CA THR A 171 0.07 5.31 -0.17
C THR A 171 1.28 6.24 -0.08
N PHE A 172 1.74 6.72 -1.23
CA PHE A 172 2.76 7.75 -1.30
C PHE A 172 2.10 9.13 -1.29
N LEU A 173 2.33 9.90 -0.24
CA LEU A 173 1.91 11.30 -0.14
C LEU A 173 3.11 12.21 -0.37
N VAL A 174 2.97 13.18 -1.27
CA VAL A 174 3.91 14.30 -1.40
C VAL A 174 3.26 15.52 -0.78
N MET A 175 3.95 16.12 0.18
CA MET A 175 3.50 17.31 0.89
C MET A 175 4.42 18.49 0.57
N GLU A 176 3.87 19.69 0.49
CA GLU A 176 4.59 20.97 0.56
C GLU A 176 4.14 21.68 1.85
N GLY A 177 5.04 21.79 2.82
CA GLY A 177 4.65 22.13 4.20
C GLY A 177 3.69 21.09 4.78
N ASP A 178 2.49 21.54 5.15
CA ASP A 178 1.43 20.69 5.75
C ASP A 178 0.32 20.30 4.75
N SER A 179 0.46 20.67 3.47
CA SER A 179 -0.55 20.39 2.45
C SER A 179 -0.11 19.22 1.57
N THR A 180 -0.97 18.21 1.43
CA THR A 180 -0.81 17.15 0.44
C THR A 180 -1.02 17.74 -0.95
N ILE A 181 0.00 17.62 -1.81
CA ILE A 181 -0.02 18.15 -3.17
C ILE A 181 -0.08 17.04 -4.22
N ALA A 182 0.33 15.81 -3.86
CA ALA A 182 0.12 14.63 -4.69
C ALA A 182 -0.04 13.38 -3.84
N GLU A 183 -0.79 12.42 -4.37
CA GLU A 183 -1.05 11.13 -3.74
C GLU A 183 -1.00 10.04 -4.81
N ARG A 184 -0.40 8.90 -4.47
CA ARG A 184 -0.42 7.70 -5.32
C ARG A 184 -0.42 6.44 -4.48
N ALA A 185 -1.42 5.59 -4.68
CA ALA A 185 -1.43 4.24 -4.13
C ALA A 185 -0.61 3.29 -5.00
N ALA A 186 -0.01 2.28 -4.36
CA ALA A 186 0.61 1.13 -5.02
C ALA A 186 0.25 -0.16 -4.28
N THR A 187 0.09 -1.24 -5.03
CA THR A 187 -0.17 -2.57 -4.50
C THR A 187 1.16 -3.26 -4.20
N LEU A 188 1.28 -3.89 -3.03
CA LEU A 188 2.42 -4.74 -2.71
C LEU A 188 2.17 -6.15 -3.25
N GLU A 189 2.97 -6.56 -4.23
CA GLU A 189 3.02 -7.94 -4.71
C GLU A 189 3.94 -8.74 -3.81
N LEU A 190 3.33 -9.36 -2.81
CA LEU A 190 4.09 -10.07 -1.80
C LEU A 190 4.51 -11.44 -2.31
N SER A 191 5.80 -11.72 -2.20
CA SER A 191 6.32 -13.08 -2.33
C SER A 191 6.83 -13.57 -0.99
N VAL A 192 6.67 -14.87 -0.76
CA VAL A 192 7.51 -15.62 0.17
C VAL A 192 8.49 -16.38 -0.71
N PRO A 193 9.80 -16.39 -0.39
CA PRO A 193 10.75 -17.22 -1.12
C PRO A 193 10.24 -18.67 -1.09
N GLU A 194 10.40 -19.40 -2.21
CA GLU A 194 9.70 -20.67 -2.48
C GLU A 194 9.38 -21.50 -1.22
N GLY A 195 8.09 -21.58 -0.89
CA GLY A 195 7.55 -22.39 0.21
C GLY A 195 7.29 -21.64 1.51
N PHE A 196 8.36 -21.32 2.25
CA PHE A 196 8.29 -20.92 3.67
C PHE A 196 9.50 -20.06 4.03
N ALA A 197 9.27 -19.02 4.83
CA ALA A 197 10.33 -18.15 5.33
C ALA A 197 10.28 -18.04 6.84
N THR A 198 11.47 -17.98 7.45
CA THR A 198 11.61 -17.61 8.86
C THR A 198 12.62 -16.52 9.03
N GLN A 199 12.32 -15.65 9.99
CA GLN A 199 13.22 -14.59 10.34
C GLN A 199 13.25 -14.43 11.86
N LEU A 200 14.39 -14.73 12.46
CA LEU A 200 14.69 -14.26 13.80
C LEU A 200 15.15 -12.81 13.71
N ARG A 201 14.51 -11.96 14.51
CA ARG A 201 14.84 -10.54 14.67
C ARG A 201 15.06 -10.24 16.14
N VAL A 202 15.75 -9.13 16.40
CA VAL A 202 15.76 -8.53 17.74
C VAL A 202 14.64 -7.51 17.78
N CYS A 203 13.77 -7.60 18.79
CA CYS A 203 12.73 -6.63 19.09
C CYS A 203 13.37 -5.25 19.25
N ASP A 204 12.99 -4.29 18.41
CA ASP A 204 13.37 -2.88 18.55
C ASP A 204 12.19 -2.07 19.11
N GLU A 205 12.34 -0.75 19.27
CA GLU A 205 11.28 0.12 19.79
C GLU A 205 9.99 0.00 18.94
N ASP A 206 10.12 -0.17 17.62
CA ASP A 206 9.00 -0.27 16.68
C ASP A 206 8.26 -1.61 16.81
N LEU A 207 9.00 -2.71 16.95
CA LEU A 207 8.43 -4.05 17.15
C LEU A 207 7.81 -4.21 18.54
N ALA A 208 8.37 -3.58 19.57
CA ALA A 208 7.90 -3.69 20.96
C ALA A 208 6.44 -3.22 21.12
N GLU A 209 6.05 -2.13 20.46
CA GLU A 209 4.68 -1.62 20.50
C GLU A 209 3.65 -2.62 19.96
N HIS A 210 4.08 -3.48 19.03
CA HIS A 210 3.16 -4.33 18.27
C HIS A 210 3.15 -5.80 18.66
N TYR A 211 4.31 -6.33 19.02
CA TYR A 211 4.46 -7.74 19.35
C TYR A 211 4.55 -7.98 20.86
N ALA A 212 4.37 -6.93 21.67
CA ALA A 212 4.42 -6.98 23.14
C ALA A 212 5.76 -7.48 23.73
N CYS A 213 6.83 -7.44 22.94
CA CYS A 213 8.20 -7.78 23.37
C CYS A 213 8.93 -6.59 23.98
N GLU A 214 9.95 -6.85 24.80
CA GLU A 214 10.86 -5.81 25.29
C GLU A 214 11.98 -5.52 24.26
N PRO A 215 12.39 -4.25 24.06
CA PRO A 215 13.51 -3.91 23.19
C PRO A 215 14.78 -4.68 23.57
N GLY A 216 15.35 -5.41 22.61
CA GLY A 216 16.51 -6.28 22.80
C GLY A 216 16.17 -7.76 23.00
N GLU A 217 14.89 -8.13 23.04
CA GLU A 217 14.46 -9.53 23.09
C GLU A 217 14.48 -10.18 21.71
N PRO A 218 14.87 -11.46 21.59
CA PRO A 218 14.77 -12.15 20.31
C PRO A 218 13.30 -12.50 20.01
N LEU A 219 12.86 -12.16 18.81
CA LEU A 219 11.57 -12.51 18.23
C LEU A 219 11.77 -13.46 17.05
N LEU A 220 11.01 -14.54 17.00
CA LEU A 220 10.97 -15.44 15.86
C LEU A 220 9.72 -15.20 15.02
N PHE A 221 9.90 -14.68 13.81
CA PHE A 221 8.85 -14.61 12.80
C PHE A 221 8.83 -15.88 11.97
N MET A 222 7.67 -16.52 11.94
CA MET A 222 7.36 -17.63 11.04
C MET A 222 6.33 -17.15 10.02
N ILE A 223 6.66 -17.30 8.73
CA ILE A 223 5.81 -16.86 7.61
C ILE A 223 5.52 -18.06 6.72
N VAL A 224 4.24 -18.44 6.64
CA VAL A 224 3.76 -19.45 5.70
C VAL A 224 2.82 -18.81 4.71
N ASP A 225 3.14 -18.94 3.43
CA ASP A 225 2.25 -18.56 2.34
C ASP A 225 1.52 -19.80 1.83
N ASN A 226 0.19 -19.78 1.85
CA ASN A 226 -0.64 -20.81 1.23
C ASN A 226 -1.35 -20.32 -0.04
N ARG A 227 -1.03 -19.11 -0.54
CA ARG A 227 -1.61 -18.58 -1.78
C ARG A 227 -1.20 -19.43 -2.98
N GLY A 228 -2.19 -19.86 -3.75
CA GLY A 228 -1.98 -20.65 -4.96
C GLY A 228 -1.48 -22.10 -4.75
N ALA A 229 -1.43 -22.59 -3.51
CA ALA A 229 -1.14 -24.00 -3.25
C ALA A 229 -2.43 -24.83 -3.38
N GLU A 230 -2.38 -25.98 -4.07
CA GLU A 230 -3.53 -26.90 -4.17
C GLU A 230 -3.82 -27.67 -2.87
N SER A 231 -2.98 -27.53 -1.84
CA SER A 231 -3.06 -28.31 -0.61
C SER A 231 -3.71 -27.52 0.52
N ASP A 232 -4.81 -28.05 1.04
CA ASP A 232 -5.34 -27.76 2.38
C ASP A 232 -4.23 -27.95 3.44
N LYS A 233 -3.49 -26.89 3.81
CA LYS A 233 -2.45 -26.91 4.86
C LYS A 233 -3.11 -26.98 6.25
N LYS A 234 -3.74 -28.12 6.53
CA LYS A 234 -4.37 -28.47 7.80
C LYS A 234 -3.40 -29.23 8.68
N ASN A 235 -3.37 -28.90 9.97
CA ASN A 235 -2.44 -29.46 10.96
C ASN A 235 -0.97 -29.20 10.63
N VAL A 236 -0.64 -27.94 10.34
CA VAL A 236 0.75 -27.49 10.25
C VAL A 236 1.32 -27.36 11.65
N GLN A 237 2.46 -27.99 11.90
CA GLN A 237 3.25 -27.86 13.12
C GLN A 237 4.61 -27.27 12.78
N PHE A 238 5.14 -26.44 13.67
CA PHE A 238 6.49 -25.91 13.52
C PHE A 238 7.34 -26.44 14.66
N VAL A 239 8.51 -26.96 14.33
CA VAL A 239 9.54 -27.31 15.31
C VAL A 239 10.64 -26.27 15.17
N TYR A 240 10.83 -25.48 16.21
CA TYR A 240 11.91 -24.51 16.29
C TYR A 240 13.06 -25.10 17.11
N ASN A 241 14.27 -25.01 16.57
CA ASN A 241 15.48 -25.38 17.27
C ASN A 241 16.44 -24.19 17.29
N LEU A 242 17.05 -23.96 18.43
CA LEU A 242 18.16 -23.04 18.57
C LEU A 242 19.39 -23.85 18.91
N GLU A 243 20.45 -23.64 18.14
CA GLU A 243 21.72 -24.32 18.28
C GLU A 243 22.86 -23.33 18.52
N LYS A 244 23.84 -23.76 19.30
CA LYS A 244 25.11 -23.08 19.48
C LYS A 244 26.23 -24.08 19.32
N ASP A 245 27.20 -23.79 18.45
CA ASP A 245 28.34 -24.67 18.16
C ASP A 245 27.90 -26.10 17.76
N GLY A 246 26.79 -26.22 17.04
CA GLY A 246 26.20 -27.51 16.61
C GLY A 246 25.52 -28.31 17.74
N LYS A 247 25.30 -27.69 18.91
CA LYS A 247 24.56 -28.30 20.02
C LYS A 247 23.22 -27.59 20.21
N GLU A 248 22.14 -28.38 20.23
CA GLU A 248 20.81 -27.89 20.59
C GLU A 248 20.82 -27.32 22.01
N ILE A 249 20.39 -26.06 22.14
CA ILE A 249 20.22 -25.38 23.41
C ILE A 249 18.74 -25.21 23.76
N PHE A 250 17.87 -25.20 22.75
CA PHE A 250 16.43 -25.09 22.91
C PHE A 250 15.71 -25.73 21.74
N SER A 251 14.61 -26.41 22.02
CA SER A 251 13.67 -26.91 21.03
C SER A 251 12.24 -26.72 21.53
N SER A 252 11.36 -26.25 20.66
CA SER A 252 9.93 -26.10 20.94
C SER A 252 9.08 -26.47 19.74
N VAL A 253 7.85 -26.89 20.00
CA VAL A 253 6.86 -27.26 18.98
C VAL A 253 5.65 -26.33 19.09
N PHE A 254 5.28 -25.72 17.96
CA PHE A 254 4.14 -24.81 17.85
C PHE A 254 3.07 -25.40 16.93
N GLY A 255 1.80 -25.21 17.29
CA GLY A 255 0.64 -25.69 16.55
C GLY A 255 -0.08 -26.88 17.22
N PRO A 256 -0.99 -27.57 16.52
CA PRO A 256 -1.25 -27.44 15.08
C PRO A 256 -1.99 -26.15 14.70
N PHE A 257 -1.68 -25.63 13.52
CA PHE A 257 -2.40 -24.55 12.87
C PHE A 257 -3.14 -25.07 11.63
N ASN A 258 -4.26 -24.43 11.31
CA ASN A 258 -4.90 -24.56 10.01
C ASN A 258 -4.65 -23.25 9.28
N VAL A 259 -3.94 -23.30 8.16
CA VAL A 259 -3.73 -22.14 7.29
C VAL A 259 -4.73 -22.28 6.16
N GLU A 260 -5.62 -21.30 6.01
CA GLU A 260 -6.62 -21.34 4.95
C GLU A 260 -5.98 -21.18 3.56
N ASP A 261 -6.73 -21.53 2.52
CA ASP A 261 -6.31 -21.23 1.15
C ASP A 261 -6.24 -19.73 0.98
N ASP A 262 -5.17 -19.26 0.32
CA ASP A 262 -4.88 -17.84 0.11
C ASP A 262 -4.55 -17.01 1.36
N GLU A 263 -4.20 -17.65 2.48
CA GLU A 263 -3.77 -16.97 3.71
C GLU A 263 -2.24 -16.93 3.85
N ILE A 264 -1.74 -15.84 4.47
CA ILE A 264 -0.37 -15.74 4.98
C ILE A 264 -0.41 -15.81 6.51
N LEU A 265 0.06 -16.93 7.07
CA LEU A 265 0.21 -17.06 8.51
C LEU A 265 1.50 -16.38 8.96
N ILE A 266 1.39 -15.36 9.81
CA ILE A 266 2.51 -14.70 10.50
C ILE A 266 2.39 -14.97 11.99
N GLN A 267 3.34 -15.71 12.54
CA GLN A 267 3.45 -15.98 13.99
C GLN A 267 4.76 -15.42 14.52
N SER A 268 4.69 -14.84 15.72
CA SER A 268 5.84 -14.31 16.45
C SER A 268 5.91 -14.97 17.82
N GLU A 269 7.05 -15.54 18.19
CA GLU A 269 7.28 -16.03 19.55
C GLU A 269 8.35 -15.21 20.24
N GLU A 270 8.07 -14.82 21.49
CA GLU A 270 9.04 -14.21 22.38
C GLU A 270 9.99 -15.29 22.94
N LEU A 271 11.27 -15.15 22.64
CA LEU A 271 12.31 -16.00 23.21
C LEU A 271 12.91 -15.42 24.49
N SER A 272 12.25 -14.42 25.07
CA SER A 272 12.67 -13.68 26.28
C SER A 272 12.91 -14.59 27.49
N THR A 273 12.15 -15.68 27.59
CA THR A 273 12.31 -16.69 28.66
C THR A 273 13.63 -17.45 28.57
N LEU A 274 14.26 -17.48 27.40
CA LEU A 274 15.59 -18.04 27.19
C LEU A 274 16.60 -16.94 27.49
N SER A 275 17.17 -16.96 28.70
CA SER A 275 18.28 -16.07 29.07
C SER A 275 19.54 -16.40 28.26
N LEU A 276 19.55 -16.05 26.98
CA LEU A 276 20.62 -16.34 26.01
C LEU A 276 21.76 -15.33 26.16
N PRO A 277 23.03 -15.77 26.29
CA PRO A 277 24.17 -14.85 26.25
C PRO A 277 24.30 -14.13 24.89
N PRO A 278 24.96 -12.96 24.83
CA PRO A 278 25.15 -12.19 23.60
C PRO A 278 26.20 -12.88 22.70
N GLU A 279 25.75 -13.89 21.96
CA GLU A 279 26.58 -14.73 21.11
C GLU A 279 25.92 -15.01 19.76
N VAL A 280 26.59 -15.78 18.90
CA VAL A 280 26.04 -16.21 17.61
C VAL A 280 25.33 -17.55 17.78
N TYR A 281 24.11 -17.65 17.27
CA TYR A 281 23.29 -18.85 17.29
C TYR A 281 22.87 -19.25 15.88
N GLN A 282 22.55 -20.53 15.69
CA GLN A 282 21.84 -21.02 14.52
C GLN A 282 20.40 -21.32 14.94
N ALA A 283 19.47 -20.56 14.39
CA ALA A 283 18.04 -20.82 14.53
C ALA A 283 17.60 -21.66 13.33
N SER A 284 16.92 -22.78 13.57
CA SER A 284 16.24 -23.53 12.51
C SER A 284 14.76 -23.70 12.84
N VAL A 285 13.92 -23.63 11.83
CA VAL A 285 12.49 -23.93 11.94
C VAL A 285 12.15 -24.95 10.88
N SER A 286 11.58 -26.06 11.32
CA SER A 286 11.06 -27.11 10.46
C SER A 286 9.53 -27.08 10.46
N MET A 287 8.93 -26.98 9.28
CA MET A 287 7.49 -27.06 9.10
C MET A 287 7.09 -28.51 8.84
N TYR A 288 6.16 -29.04 9.62
CA TYR A 288 5.57 -30.36 9.47
C TYR A 288 4.11 -30.24 9.10
N GLU A 289 3.66 -31.07 8.17
CA GLU A 289 2.26 -31.19 7.81
C GLU A 289 1.85 -32.65 8.02
N ARG A 290 0.91 -32.90 8.93
CA ARG A 290 0.48 -34.26 9.31
C ARG A 290 1.66 -35.16 9.70
N GLY A 291 2.64 -34.59 10.42
CA GLY A 291 3.83 -35.29 10.88
C GLY A 291 4.95 -35.48 9.84
N VAL A 292 4.77 -35.01 8.60
CA VAL A 292 5.81 -35.07 7.55
C VAL A 292 6.49 -33.71 7.44
N LYS A 293 7.83 -33.67 7.55
CA LYS A 293 8.62 -32.44 7.34
C LYS A 293 8.48 -31.98 5.88
N LYS A 294 7.94 -30.79 5.68
CA LYS A 294 7.69 -30.18 4.36
C LYS A 294 8.72 -29.13 4.00
N ALA A 295 9.21 -28.38 5.00
CA ALA A 295 10.19 -27.33 4.79
C ALA A 295 11.10 -27.19 6.01
N GLU A 296 12.27 -26.61 5.79
CA GLU A 296 13.20 -26.17 6.83
C GLU A 296 13.85 -24.88 6.39
N ALA A 297 13.95 -23.94 7.32
CA ALA A 297 14.71 -22.71 7.15
C ALA A 297 15.70 -22.61 8.31
N THR A 298 16.92 -22.17 8.00
CA THR A 298 17.99 -21.97 8.98
C THR A 298 18.53 -20.56 8.83
N GLN A 299 18.72 -19.86 9.94
CA GLN A 299 19.25 -18.51 9.99
C GLN A 299 20.30 -18.38 11.07
N THR A 300 21.38 -17.68 10.76
CA THR A 300 22.40 -17.27 11.73
C THR A 300 21.94 -16.00 12.44
N VAL A 301 22.07 -16.01 13.76
CA VAL A 301 21.58 -14.96 14.65
C VAL A 301 22.75 -14.43 15.42
N ASP A 302 23.03 -13.14 15.32
CA ASP A 302 24.09 -12.51 16.10
C ASP A 302 23.50 -11.65 17.21
N LEU A 303 23.51 -12.16 18.45
CA LEU A 303 23.07 -11.40 19.63
C LEU A 303 24.19 -10.52 20.21
N ARG A 304 25.38 -10.46 19.58
CA ARG A 304 26.49 -9.62 20.05
C ARG A 304 26.26 -8.13 19.79
N GLU A 305 25.49 -7.79 18.77
CA GLU A 305 25.12 -6.39 18.47
C GLU A 305 24.18 -5.78 19.53
N LYS A 306 23.82 -6.53 20.57
CA LYS A 306 23.07 -6.09 21.76
C LYS A 306 23.82 -5.08 22.65
N GLU A 307 24.96 -4.53 22.23
CA GLU A 307 25.26 -3.13 22.57
C GLU A 307 24.27 -2.22 21.83
N ILE A 308 22.98 -2.39 22.18
CA ILE A 308 21.97 -1.35 22.09
C ILE A 308 22.72 -0.15 22.64
N LYS A 309 22.86 0.88 21.81
CA LYS A 309 22.96 2.24 22.28
C LYS A 309 21.73 2.41 23.16
N THR A 310 21.79 1.94 24.41
CA THR A 310 21.08 2.56 25.49
C THR A 310 21.35 4.01 25.18
N LYS A 311 20.29 4.77 24.92
CA LYS A 311 20.35 6.21 24.98
C LYS A 311 20.76 6.47 26.43
N GLY A 312 22.04 6.20 26.75
CA GLY A 312 22.63 6.38 28.05
C GLY A 312 22.30 7.81 28.29
N LEU A 313 21.53 8.05 29.37
CA LEU A 313 21.08 9.37 29.78
C LEU A 313 22.14 10.34 29.28
N SER A 314 21.81 11.09 28.22
CA SER A 314 22.86 11.84 27.53
C SER A 314 23.59 12.63 28.62
N ALA A 315 24.90 12.82 28.51
CA ALA A 315 25.60 13.62 29.52
C ALA A 315 24.83 14.93 29.81
N GLY A 316 24.15 15.48 28.80
CA GLY A 316 23.15 16.54 28.93
C GLY A 316 21.96 16.28 29.87
N PHE A 317 21.31 15.11 29.84
CA PHE A 317 20.22 14.77 30.77
C PHE A 317 20.70 14.59 32.21
N LEU A 318 21.88 13.99 32.44
CA LEU A 318 22.48 13.94 33.78
C LEU A 318 22.89 15.33 34.28
N ILE A 319 23.46 16.17 33.41
CA ILE A 319 23.76 17.57 33.71
C ILE A 319 22.48 18.34 34.03
N PHE A 320 21.40 18.12 33.28
CA PHE A 320 20.10 18.77 33.52
C PHE A 320 19.51 18.38 34.87
N LEU A 321 19.53 17.09 35.24
CA LEU A 321 19.10 16.64 36.57
C LEU A 321 19.97 17.24 37.68
N LEU A 322 21.27 17.39 37.44
CA LEU A 322 22.20 18.01 38.39
C LEU A 322 21.92 19.51 38.54
N ILE A 323 21.61 20.22 37.45
CA ILE A 323 21.17 21.63 37.48
C ILE A 323 19.86 21.76 38.27
N ILE A 324 18.87 20.91 38.02
CA ILE A 324 17.61 20.90 38.78
C ILE A 324 17.87 20.70 40.27
N ALA A 325 18.71 19.72 40.64
CA ALA A 325 19.06 19.47 42.04
C ALA A 325 19.73 20.69 42.69
N VAL A 326 20.66 21.35 42.00
CA VAL A 326 21.30 22.59 42.49
C VAL A 326 20.28 23.71 42.66
N VAL A 327 19.37 23.91 41.72
CA VAL A 327 18.31 24.94 41.81
C VAL A 327 17.40 24.68 43.01
N ILE A 328 16.99 23.42 43.25
CA ILE A 328 16.17 23.05 44.40
C ILE A 328 16.90 23.35 45.72
N VAL A 329 18.20 23.04 45.81
CA VAL A 329 19.01 23.33 47.00
C VAL A 329 19.13 24.84 47.22
N VAL A 330 19.39 25.62 46.17
CA VAL A 330 19.47 27.09 46.25
C VAL A 330 18.14 27.69 46.70
N LEU A 331 17.02 27.23 46.16
CA LEU A 331 15.69 27.68 46.57
C LEU A 331 15.38 27.31 48.03
N TYR A 332 15.77 26.11 48.47
CA TYR A 332 15.63 25.69 49.86
C TYR A 332 16.36 26.64 50.81
N PHE A 333 17.64 26.94 50.54
CA PHE A 333 18.42 27.89 51.35
C PHE A 333 17.87 29.33 51.28
N ALA A 334 17.34 29.76 50.13
CA ALA A 334 16.74 31.07 50.00
C ALA A 334 15.47 31.21 50.86
N VAL A 335 14.63 30.17 50.90
CA VAL A 335 13.44 30.12 51.76
C VAL A 335 13.82 30.10 53.23
N ASP A 336 14.82 29.29 53.61
CA ASP A 336 15.30 29.20 54.98
C ASP A 336 15.83 30.54 55.50
N MET A 337 16.67 31.22 54.70
CA MET A 337 17.15 32.58 55.03
C MET A 337 16.03 33.63 55.11
N PHE A 338 14.97 33.48 54.31
CA PHE A 338 13.83 34.39 54.35
C PHE A 338 13.01 34.20 55.62
N MET A 339 12.81 32.94 56.04
CA MET A 339 12.12 32.58 57.28
C MET A 339 12.88 33.07 58.51
N GLU A 340 14.22 33.00 58.50
CA GLU A 340 15.04 33.45 59.62
C GLU A 340 15.08 34.98 59.78
N ARG A 341 14.91 35.75 58.69
CA ARG A 341 14.84 37.22 58.72
C ARG A 341 13.45 37.78 59.01
N GLY A 342 12.38 37.04 58.73
CA GLY A 342 11.00 37.47 58.97
C GLY A 342 10.52 37.35 60.42
N GLY A 343 11.33 36.76 61.30
CA GLY A 343 10.99 36.49 62.71
C GLY A 343 11.45 37.55 63.72
N LYS A 344 11.79 38.77 63.31
CA LYS A 344 12.12 39.89 64.20
C LYS A 344 11.22 41.09 64.00
#